data_AF-A0A5M9WVI0-F1
#
_entry.id   AF-A0A5M9WVI0-F1
#
_cell.length_a   1.000
_cell.length_b   1.000
_cell.length_c   1.000
_cell.angle_alpha   90.00
_cell.angle_beta   90.00
_cell.angle_gamma   90.00
#
_symmetry.space_group_name_H-M   'P 1'
#
loop_
_entity.id
_entity.type
_entity.pdbx_description
1 polymer ?
#
loop_
_entity_poly.entity_id
_entity_poly.type
_entity_poly.pdbx_seq_one_letter_code
_entity_poly.pdbx_strand_id
1 'polypeptide(L)'
;MKIKIDKNLVVQIFSFGLIGVLGTIIHTGSLLLLVEFYHYNPLVSSAIGFTLSLIVSYFLNIKFTFNTRNVKSSFIRYSYVSLAGLLINLTILFIFQYYIGGQYMIGQFIAIIIVPFFNFVSNKYWTFKST
;
A
#
# COMPACT_ATOMS: atom_id res chain seq x y z
N MET A 1 0.96 31.99 -4.24
CA MET A 1 1.32 30.85 -3.35
C MET A 1 2.14 29.86 -4.16
N LYS A 2 3.48 29.98 -4.18
CA LYS A 2 4.35 29.07 -4.93
C LYS A 2 4.58 27.83 -4.06
N ILE A 3 3.95 26.71 -4.43
CA ILE A 3 4.25 25.41 -3.83
C ILE A 3 5.68 25.06 -4.23
N LYS A 4 6.66 25.36 -3.37
CA LYS A 4 8.02 24.84 -3.50
C LYS A 4 7.94 23.35 -3.20
N ILE A 5 7.88 22.55 -4.25
CA ILE A 5 7.99 21.11 -4.12
C ILE A 5 9.44 20.82 -3.73
N ASP A 6 9.70 20.49 -2.47
CA ASP A 6 11.02 20.02 -2.03
C ASP A 6 11.40 18.77 -2.83
N LYS A 7 12.63 18.71 -3.36
CA LYS A 7 13.16 17.53 -4.08
C LYS A 7 12.97 16.23 -3.28
N ASN A 8 13.06 16.33 -1.96
CA ASN A 8 12.85 15.21 -1.04
C ASN A 8 11.41 14.65 -1.08
N LEU A 9 10.40 15.48 -1.37
CA LEU A 9 9.01 15.04 -1.44
C LEU A 9 8.72 14.23 -2.70
N VAL A 10 9.23 14.68 -3.84
CA VAL A 10 9.07 13.96 -5.11
C VAL A 10 9.76 12.61 -5.01
N VAL A 11 11.00 12.58 -4.49
CA VAL A 11 11.73 11.33 -4.23
C VAL A 11 10.94 10.42 -3.29
N GLN A 12 10.37 10.94 -2.19
CA GLN A 12 9.56 10.13 -1.28
C GLN A 12 8.30 9.55 -1.94
N ILE A 13 7.58 10.32 -2.75
CA ILE A 13 6.38 9.85 -3.46
C ILE A 13 6.77 8.74 -4.45
N PHE A 14 7.81 8.97 -5.25
CA PHE A 14 8.29 7.99 -6.22
C PHE A 14 8.83 6.73 -5.54
N SER A 15 9.67 6.85 -4.51
CA SER A 15 10.17 5.71 -3.74
C SER A 15 9.04 4.93 -3.08
N PHE A 16 8.05 5.61 -2.48
CA PHE A 16 6.89 4.95 -1.87
C PHE A 16 6.08 4.17 -2.92
N GLY A 17 5.81 4.80 -4.08
CA GLY A 17 5.15 4.14 -5.20
C GLY A 17 5.92 2.92 -5.70
N LEU A 18 7.23 3.05 -5.89
CA LEU A 18 8.10 1.99 -6.40
C LEU A 18 8.21 0.81 -5.40
N ILE A 19 8.29 1.10 -4.11
CA ILE A 19 8.23 0.09 -3.03
C ILE A 19 6.85 -0.58 -2.97
N GLY A 20 5.78 0.17 -3.23
CA GLY A 20 4.43 -0.39 -3.37
C GLY A 20 4.33 -1.37 -4.54
N VAL A 21 4.86 -1.01 -5.71
CA VAL A 21 4.91 -1.89 -6.89
C VAL A 21 5.74 -3.14 -6.59
N LEU A 22 6.91 -2.99 -5.96
CA LEU A 22 7.73 -4.14 -5.53
C LEU A 22 6.98 -5.03 -4.55
N GLY A 23 6.25 -4.45 -3.60
CA GLY A 23 5.38 -5.18 -2.68
C GLY A 23 4.34 -6.00 -3.43
N THR A 24 3.65 -5.42 -4.42
CA THR A 24 2.68 -6.13 -5.25
C THR A 24 3.32 -7.28 -6.02
N ILE A 25 4.51 -7.07 -6.59
CA ILE A 25 5.26 -8.14 -7.28
C ILE A 25 5.58 -9.28 -6.32
N ILE A 26 6.01 -8.97 -5.09
CA ILE A 26 6.28 -9.98 -4.06
C ILE A 26 5.00 -10.73 -3.68
N HIS A 27 3.87 -10.02 -3.50
CA HIS A 27 2.58 -10.64 -3.18
C HIS A 27 2.15 -11.61 -4.27
N THR A 28 2.05 -11.12 -5.50
CA THR A 28 1.59 -11.91 -6.65
C THR A 28 2.57 -13.03 -6.98
N GLY A 29 3.87 -12.78 -6.92
CA GLY A 29 4.89 -13.81 -7.12
C GLY A 29 4.84 -14.91 -6.06
N SER A 30 4.65 -14.55 -4.78
CA SER A 30 4.48 -15.53 -3.71
C SER A 30 3.20 -16.36 -3.91
N LEU A 31 2.09 -15.71 -4.28
CA LEU A 31 0.84 -16.40 -4.56
C LEU A 31 1.02 -17.40 -5.71
N LEU A 32 1.59 -16.97 -6.83
CA LEU A 32 1.82 -17.83 -8.00
C LEU A 32 2.72 -19.01 -7.65
N LEU A 33 3.84 -18.77 -6.95
CA LEU A 33 4.73 -19.85 -6.52
C LEU A 33 4.00 -20.87 -5.64
N LEU A 34 3.25 -20.43 -4.63
CA LEU A 34 2.58 -21.34 -3.70
C LEU A 34 1.41 -22.08 -4.37
N VAL A 35 0.67 -21.45 -5.27
CA VAL A 35 -0.48 -22.07 -5.95
C VAL A 35 -0.02 -22.97 -7.11
N GLU A 36 0.87 -22.50 -7.97
CA GLU A 36 1.26 -23.24 -9.18
C GLU A 36 2.32 -24.30 -8.91
N PHE A 37 3.31 -24.05 -8.05
CA PHE A 37 4.35 -25.04 -7.76
C PHE A 37 3.97 -25.97 -6.61
N TYR A 38 3.36 -25.44 -5.55
CA TYR A 38 3.06 -26.21 -4.34
C TYR A 38 1.58 -26.65 -4.23
N HIS A 39 0.72 -26.27 -5.19
CA HIS A 39 -0.72 -26.62 -5.21
C HIS A 39 -1.45 -26.28 -3.90
N TYR A 40 -0.97 -25.25 -3.18
CA TYR A 40 -1.56 -24.80 -1.93
C TYR A 40 -2.88 -24.07 -2.17
N ASN A 41 -3.73 -24.03 -1.13
CA ASN A 41 -4.99 -23.31 -1.18
C ASN A 41 -4.76 -21.81 -1.49
N PRO A 42 -5.41 -21.25 -2.54
CA PRO A 42 -5.23 -19.85 -2.94
C PRO A 42 -5.46 -18.82 -1.84
N LEU A 43 -6.39 -19.08 -0.91
CA LEU A 43 -6.65 -18.19 0.23
C LEU A 43 -5.45 -18.13 1.18
N VAL A 44 -4.85 -19.29 1.48
CA VAL A 44 -3.69 -19.39 2.37
C VAL A 44 -2.46 -18.78 1.70
N SER A 45 -2.26 -19.07 0.40
CA SER A 45 -1.17 -18.50 -0.41
C SER A 45 -1.27 -16.96 -0.49
N SER A 46 -2.47 -16.42 -0.66
CA SER A 46 -2.71 -14.98 -0.68
C SER A 46 -2.42 -14.32 0.68
N ALA A 47 -2.87 -14.93 1.78
CA ALA A 47 -2.57 -14.41 3.12
C ALA A 47 -1.07 -14.38 3.42
N ILE A 48 -0.34 -15.45 3.05
CA ILE A 48 1.12 -15.53 3.18
C ILE A 48 1.80 -14.46 2.31
N GLY A 49 1.42 -14.38 1.04
CA GLY A 49 1.98 -13.40 0.11
C GLY A 49 1.72 -11.95 0.53
N PHE A 50 0.54 -11.66 1.07
CA PHE A 50 0.18 -10.32 1.56
C PHE A 50 1.02 -9.97 2.79
N THR A 51 1.18 -10.91 3.72
CA THR A 51 1.99 -10.71 4.93
C THR A 51 3.46 -10.47 4.57
N LEU A 52 4.03 -11.27 3.67
CA LEU A 52 5.39 -11.10 3.15
C LEU A 52 5.58 -9.74 2.46
N SER A 53 4.66 -9.40 1.56
CA SER A 53 4.66 -8.11 0.86
C SER A 53 4.62 -6.94 1.84
N LEU A 54 3.72 -6.98 2.82
CA LEU A 54 3.56 -5.93 3.82
C LEU A 54 4.83 -5.75 4.65
N ILE A 55 5.46 -6.85 5.10
CA ILE A 55 6.71 -6.82 5.85
C ILE A 55 7.83 -6.20 5.01
N VAL A 56 8.03 -6.68 3.78
CA VAL A 56 9.11 -6.21 2.91
C VAL A 56 8.91 -4.74 2.53
N SER A 57 7.70 -4.36 2.13
CA SER A 57 7.37 -2.96 1.81
C SER A 57 7.56 -2.05 3.02
N TYR A 58 7.26 -2.50 4.24
CA TYR A 58 7.50 -1.72 5.45
C TYR A 58 9.00 -1.48 5.70
N PHE A 59 9.82 -2.53 5.65
CA PHE A 59 11.27 -2.40 5.86
C PHE A 59 11.94 -1.54 4.79
N LEU A 60 11.51 -1.68 3.53
CA LEU A 60 11.95 -0.83 2.44
C LEU A 60 11.57 0.63 2.68
N ASN A 61 10.33 0.91 3.10
CA ASN A 61 9.87 2.27 3.38
C ASN A 61 10.61 2.92 4.56
N ILE A 62 10.96 2.16 5.60
CA ILE A 62 11.84 2.67 6.66
C ILE A 62 13.22 2.98 6.11
N LYS A 63 13.85 2.02 5.43
CA LYS A 63 15.26 2.13 5.03
C LYS A 63 15.48 3.18 3.96
N PHE A 64 14.55 3.33 3.02
CA PHE A 64 14.72 4.17 1.83
C PHE A 64 13.85 5.43 1.81
N THR A 65 12.76 5.51 2.58
CA THR A 65 11.80 6.63 2.45
C THR A 65 11.70 7.49 3.70
N PHE A 66 11.68 6.91 4.91
CA PHE A 66 11.29 7.65 6.12
C PHE A 66 12.25 7.57 7.32
N ASN A 67 13.26 6.70 7.30
CA ASN A 67 14.37 6.62 8.28
C ASN A 67 13.95 6.75 9.78
N THR A 68 13.03 5.90 10.25
CA THR A 68 12.49 5.95 11.63
C THR A 68 13.34 5.13 12.62
N ARG A 69 13.49 5.62 13.87
CA ARG A 69 14.17 4.90 14.96
C ARG A 69 13.29 3.88 15.70
N ASN A 70 11.96 4.03 15.66
CA ASN A 70 11.05 3.23 16.49
C ASN A 70 10.22 2.21 15.68
N VAL A 71 10.85 1.07 15.38
CA VAL A 71 10.34 0.07 14.40
C VAL A 71 9.01 -0.57 14.81
N LYS A 72 8.73 -0.78 16.11
CA LYS A 72 7.46 -1.41 16.54
C LYS A 72 6.26 -0.47 16.36
N SER A 73 6.39 0.78 16.83
CA SER A 73 5.30 1.78 16.74
C SER A 73 4.98 2.14 15.29
N SER A 74 6.01 2.33 14.47
CA SER A 74 5.85 2.65 13.06
C SER A 74 5.24 1.49 12.26
N PHE A 75 5.45 0.23 12.66
CA PHE A 75 4.87 -0.93 11.96
C PHE A 75 3.37 -0.98 12.20
N ILE A 76 2.95 -0.83 13.46
CA ILE A 76 1.54 -0.83 13.84
C ILE A 76 0.81 0.30 13.12
N ARG A 77 1.36 1.52 13.11
CA ARG A 77 0.78 2.67 12.39
C ARG A 77 0.73 2.43 10.87
N TYR A 78 1.79 1.86 10.28
CA TYR A 78 1.81 1.52 8.86
C TYR A 78 0.70 0.53 8.51
N SER A 79 0.54 -0.53 9.31
CA SER A 79 -0.54 -1.51 9.16
C SER A 79 -1.92 -0.85 9.26
N TYR A 80 -2.14 0.06 10.24
CA TYR A 80 -3.40 0.81 10.34
C TYR A 80 -3.68 1.66 9.10
N VAL A 81 -2.67 2.37 8.59
CA VAL A 81 -2.82 3.20 7.38
C VAL A 81 -3.11 2.33 6.16
N SER A 82 -2.41 1.21 5.99
CA SER A 82 -2.65 0.26 4.89
C SER A 82 -4.05 -0.35 4.96
N LEU A 83 -4.52 -0.74 6.15
CA LEU A 83 -5.88 -1.24 6.35
C LEU A 83 -6.93 -0.16 6.06
N ALA A 84 -6.70 1.08 6.48
CA ALA A 84 -7.59 2.19 6.15
C ALA A 84 -7.62 2.45 4.64
N GLY A 85 -6.46 2.39 3.96
CA GLY A 85 -6.39 2.49 2.51
C GLY A 85 -7.14 1.37 1.79
N LEU A 86 -7.08 0.14 2.31
CA LEU A 86 -7.86 -1.00 1.81
C LEU A 86 -9.36 -0.75 1.97
N LEU A 87 -9.80 -0.26 3.14
CA LEU A 87 -11.22 0.07 3.36
C LEU A 87 -11.71 1.17 2.42
N ILE A 88 -10.90 2.20 2.17
CA ILE A 88 -11.21 3.24 1.19
C ILE A 88 -11.34 2.64 -0.22
N ASN A 89 -10.42 1.77 -0.62
CA ASN A 89 -10.48 1.06 -1.91
C ASN A 89 -11.79 0.27 -2.06
N LEU A 90 -12.13 -0.53 -1.05
CA LEU A 90 -13.37 -1.33 -1.02
C LEU A 90 -14.62 -0.46 -1.04
N THR A 91 -14.63 0.65 -0.30
CA THR A 91 -15.76 1.58 -0.25
C THR A 91 -15.99 2.22 -1.62
N ILE A 92 -14.92 2.67 -2.31
CA ILE A 92 -15.02 3.22 -3.66
C ILE A 92 -15.58 2.17 -4.62
N LEU A 93 -15.02 0.95 -4.63
CA LEU A 93 -15.49 -0.14 -5.48
C LEU A 93 -16.96 -0.48 -5.20
N PHE A 94 -17.36 -0.56 -3.93
CA PHE A 94 -18.74 -0.83 -3.52
C PHE A 94 -19.70 0.24 -4.04
N ILE A 95 -19.37 1.52 -3.87
CA ILE A 95 -20.19 2.63 -4.37
C ILE A 95 -20.34 2.53 -5.90
N PHE A 96 -19.24 2.32 -6.62
CA PHE A 96 -19.29 2.26 -8.08
C PHE A 96 -20.01 1.01 -8.61
N GLN A 97 -19.84 -0.13 -7.95
CA GLN A 97 -20.50 -1.38 -8.32
C GLN A 97 -22.02 -1.31 -8.09
N TYR A 98 -22.45 -0.86 -6.91
CA TYR A 98 -23.86 -0.98 -6.50
C TYR A 98 -24.70 0.28 -6.75
N TYR A 99 -24.08 1.46 -6.79
CA TYR A 99 -24.81 2.73 -6.92
C TYR A 99 -24.54 3.46 -8.25
N ILE A 100 -23.47 3.13 -8.96
CA ILE A 100 -23.09 3.77 -10.24
C ILE A 100 -23.15 2.72 -11.39
N GLY A 101 -24.21 1.91 -11.38
CA GLY A 101 -24.57 1.04 -12.52
C GLY A 101 -23.58 -0.08 -12.84
N GLY A 102 -22.86 -0.61 -11.85
CA GLY A 102 -21.94 -1.74 -12.06
C GLY A 102 -20.60 -1.34 -12.71
N GLN A 103 -20.28 -0.05 -12.80
CA GLN A 103 -19.05 0.43 -13.44
C GLN A 103 -17.84 0.36 -12.50
N TYR A 104 -17.56 -0.82 -11.93
CA TYR A 104 -16.44 -1.02 -11.00
C TYR A 104 -15.09 -0.64 -11.61
N MET A 105 -14.92 -0.73 -12.93
CA MET A 105 -13.68 -0.32 -13.61
C MET A 105 -13.39 1.16 -13.38
N ILE A 106 -14.41 2.03 -13.42
CA ILE A 106 -14.23 3.46 -13.14
C ILE A 106 -13.87 3.68 -11.66
N GLY A 107 -14.55 2.96 -10.76
CA GLY A 107 -14.21 2.95 -9.34
C GLY A 107 -12.77 2.52 -9.09
N GLN A 108 -12.29 1.50 -9.82
CA GLN A 108 -10.93 1.00 -9.74
C GLN A 108 -9.90 2.05 -10.19
N PHE A 109 -10.15 2.76 -11.30
CA PHE A 109 -9.27 3.85 -11.76
C PHE A 109 -9.17 4.98 -10.72
N ILE A 110 -10.30 5.37 -10.13
CA ILE A 110 -10.33 6.39 -9.09
C ILE A 110 -9.59 5.93 -7.83
N ALA A 111 -9.81 4.68 -7.42
CA ALA A 111 -9.15 4.11 -6.24
C ALA A 111 -7.64 4.01 -6.43
N ILE A 112 -7.15 3.71 -7.64
CA ILE A 112 -5.71 3.68 -7.96
C ILE A 112 -5.02 5.02 -7.75
N ILE A 113 -5.76 6.13 -7.82
CA ILE A 113 -5.21 7.48 -7.58
C ILE A 113 -5.37 7.88 -6.11
N ILE A 114 -6.58 7.71 -5.57
CA ILE A 114 -6.92 8.19 -4.22
C ILE A 114 -6.20 7.38 -3.13
N VAL A 115 -6.16 6.05 -3.26
CA VAL A 115 -5.67 5.17 -2.19
C VAL A 115 -4.17 5.33 -1.97
N PRO A 116 -3.31 5.36 -3.01
CA PRO A 116 -1.88 5.64 -2.80
C PRO A 116 -1.62 7.03 -2.24
N PHE A 117 -2.39 8.04 -2.67
CA PHE A 117 -2.27 9.40 -2.16
C PHE A 117 -2.61 9.46 -0.66
N PHE A 118 -3.73 8.86 -0.25
CA PHE A 118 -4.12 8.75 1.15
C PHE A 118 -3.07 7.98 1.98
N ASN A 119 -2.60 6.84 1.46
CA ASN A 119 -1.56 6.05 2.12
C ASN A 119 -0.27 6.84 2.30
N PHE A 120 0.17 7.57 1.27
CA PHE A 120 1.39 8.36 1.33
C PHE A 120 1.27 9.50 2.36
N VAL A 121 0.20 10.28 2.29
CA VAL A 121 -0.05 11.40 3.22
C VAL A 121 -0.12 10.90 4.66
N SER A 122 -0.91 9.85 4.91
CA SER A 122 -1.06 9.28 6.25
C SER A 122 0.26 8.70 6.76
N ASN A 123 1.00 7.98 5.92
CA ASN A 123 2.29 7.45 6.33
C ASN A 123 3.31 8.55 6.64
N LYS A 124 3.37 9.59 5.81
CA LYS A 124 4.29 10.72 5.99
C LYS A 124 3.97 11.54 7.24
N TYR A 125 2.70 11.86 7.48
CA TYR A 125 2.29 12.77 8.55
C TYR A 125 1.89 12.09 9.85
N TRP A 126 1.75 10.77 9.89
CA TRP A 126 1.34 10.07 11.11
C TRP A 126 2.18 8.83 11.42
N THR A 127 2.39 7.95 10.45
CA THR A 127 3.19 6.73 10.66
C THR A 127 4.65 7.06 10.96
N PHE A 128 5.23 7.95 10.17
CA PHE A 128 6.65 8.31 10.24
C PHE A 128 6.89 9.71 10.79
N LYS A 129 5.84 10.41 11.24
CA LYS A 129 5.97 11.69 11.92
C LYS A 129 6.31 11.44 13.39
N SER A 130 7.55 11.82 13.76
CA SER A 130 8.15 11.72 15.10
C SER A 130 8.54 10.28 15.48
N THR A 131 9.77 9.98 15.88
CA THR A 131 10.70 10.78 16.69
C THR A 131 11.90 11.34 15.93
#